data_AF-A0A1G3KBA2-F1
#
_entry.id   AF-A0A1G3KBA2-F1
#
_cell.length_a   1.000
_cell.length_b   1.000
_cell.length_c   1.000
_cell.angle_alpha   90.00
_cell.angle_beta   90.00
_cell.angle_gamma   90.00
#
_symmetry.space_group_name_H-M   'P 1'
#
loop_
_entity.id
_entity.type
_entity.pdbx_description
1 polymer ?
#
loop_
_entity_poly.entity_id
_entity_poly.type
_entity_poly.pdbx_seq_one_letter_code
_entity_poly.pdbx_strand_id
1 'polypeptide(L)' 'MTTPDNAQQAKAQAAIEKLPPKAYMVFFASQVEGLSYVEIAQREGMSLEQVQDHMLIAIRIIAREMQ' A
#
# COMPACT_ATOMS: atom_id res chain seq x y z
N MET A 1 25.20 -10.84 -0.16
CA MET A 1 24.29 -9.85 0.47
C MET A 1 24.00 -8.81 -0.58
N THR A 2 22.89 -8.93 -1.30
CA THR A 2 22.49 -7.93 -2.30
C THR A 2 21.95 -6.73 -1.54
N THR A 3 22.80 -5.77 -1.22
CA THR A 3 22.36 -4.43 -0.83
C THR A 3 21.47 -3.95 -1.99
N PRO A 4 20.17 -3.71 -1.78
CA PRO A 4 19.36 -3.16 -2.84
C PRO A 4 19.98 -1.83 -3.24
N ASP A 5 20.02 -1.57 -4.55
CA ASP A 5 20.42 -0.28 -5.10
C ASP A 5 19.73 0.84 -4.30
N ASN A 6 20.52 1.69 -3.63
CA ASN A 6 20.05 2.69 -2.67
C ASN A 6 18.95 3.59 -3.26
N ALA A 7 19.02 3.82 -4.59
CA ALA A 7 18.02 4.58 -5.33
C ALA A 7 16.63 3.90 -5.35
N GLN A 8 16.58 2.57 -5.50
CA GLN A 8 15.32 1.82 -5.52
C GLN A 8 14.64 1.86 -4.15
N GLN A 9 15.41 1.74 -3.07
CA GLN A 9 14.90 1.85 -1.70
C GLN A 9 14.39 3.25 -1.41
N ALA A 10 15.11 4.29 -1.86
CA ALA A 10 14.70 5.68 -1.70
C ALA A 10 13.37 5.97 -2.42
N LYS A 11 13.18 5.46 -3.65
CA LYS A 11 11.90 5.59 -4.38
C LYS A 11 10.75 4.89 -3.66
N ALA A 12 10.98 3.67 -3.18
CA ALA A 12 9.97 2.92 -2.42
C ALA A 12 9.59 3.64 -1.12
N GLN A 13 10.58 4.16 -0.39
CA GLN A 13 10.35 4.91 0.84
C GLN A 13 9.54 6.19 0.57
N ALA A 14 9.90 6.95 -0.46
CA ALA A 14 9.17 8.16 -0.87
C ALA A 14 7.72 7.84 -1.29
N ALA A 15 7.51 6.70 -1.96
CA ALA A 15 6.18 6.23 -2.32
C ALA A 15 5.32 5.96 -1.07
N ILE A 16 5.86 5.24 -0.09
CA ILE A 16 5.17 4.89 1.16
C ILE A 16 4.86 6.15 1.98
N GLU A 17 5.78 7.10 2.07
CA GLU A 17 5.59 8.36 2.82
C GLU A 17 4.48 9.24 2.25
N LYS A 18 4.17 9.11 0.96
CA LYS A 18 3.09 9.86 0.30
C LYS A 18 1.72 9.19 0.42
N LEU A 19 1.64 7.96 0.95
CA LEU A 19 0.38 7.26 1.09
C LEU A 19 -0.48 7.86 2.21
N PRO A 20 -1.77 8.16 1.94
CA PRO A 20 -2.73 8.45 3.00
C PRO A 20 -2.79 7.29 4.01
N PRO A 21 -3.00 7.55 5.31
CA PRO A 21 -2.91 6.52 6.35
C PRO A 21 -3.77 5.27 6.09
N LYS A 22 -5.01 5.46 5.59
CA LYS A 22 -5.91 4.35 5.27
C LYS A 22 -5.48 3.57 4.02
N ALA A 23 -4.93 4.25 3.02
CA ALA A 23 -4.37 3.60 1.82
C ALA A 23 -3.11 2.79 2.16
N TYR A 24 -2.23 3.35 3.01
CA TYR A 24 -1.08 2.64 3.53
C TYR A 24 -1.49 1.37 4.30
N MET A 25 -2.45 1.49 5.22
CA MET A 25 -2.91 0.35 6.02
C MET A 25 -3.47 -0.77 5.13
N VAL A 26 -4.35 -0.44 4.16
CA VAL A 26 -4.92 -1.43 3.24
C VAL A 26 -3.85 -2.09 2.38
N PHE A 27 -2.91 -1.29 1.85
CA PHE A 27 -1.79 -1.80 1.06
C PHE A 27 -0.90 -2.73 1.88
N PHE A 28 -0.54 -2.33 3.10
CA PHE A 28 0.30 -3.11 4.00
C PHE A 28 -0.37 -4.43 4.40
N ALA A 29 -1.64 -4.39 4.80
CA ALA A 29 -2.40 -5.58 5.16
C ALA A 29 -2.49 -6.57 3.98
N SER A 30 -2.69 -6.07 2.76
CA SER A 30 -2.75 -6.93 1.58
C SER A 30 -1.39 -7.50 1.16
N GLN A 31 -0.36 -6.66 1.10
CA GLN A 31 0.93 -7.03 0.51
C GLN A 31 1.91 -7.66 1.50
N VAL A 32 1.87 -7.23 2.77
CA VAL A 32 2.80 -7.70 3.81
C VAL A 32 2.15 -8.76 4.68
N GLU A 33 0.89 -8.57 5.07
CA GLU A 33 0.19 -9.53 5.93
C GLU A 33 -0.56 -10.60 5.12
N GLY A 34 -0.73 -10.42 3.80
CA GLY A 34 -1.37 -11.38 2.91
C GLY A 34 -2.90 -11.46 3.04
N LEU A 35 -3.53 -10.46 3.66
CA LEU A 35 -4.98 -10.43 3.86
C LEU A 35 -5.72 -10.13 2.55
N SER A 36 -6.84 -10.82 2.33
CA SER A 36 -7.79 -10.48 1.28
C SER A 36 -8.54 -9.18 1.60
N TYR A 37 -9.11 -8.54 0.60
CA TYR A 37 -9.85 -7.29 0.83
C TYR A 37 -11.09 -7.49 1.70
N VAL A 38 -11.68 -8.70 1.68
CA VAL A 38 -12.82 -9.04 2.55
C VAL A 38 -12.36 -9.13 4.01
N GLU A 39 -11.21 -9.76 4.28
CA GLU A 39 -10.65 -9.84 5.63
C GLU A 39 -10.25 -8.46 6.15
N ILE A 40 -9.67 -7.61 5.30
CA ILE A 40 -9.33 -6.22 5.64
C ILE A 40 -10.59 -5.43 5.97
N ALA A 41 -11.63 -5.53 5.14
CA ALA A 41 -12.91 -4.87 5.35
C ALA A 41 -13.53 -5.26 6.71
N GLN A 42 -13.53 -6.56 7.02
CA GLN A 42 -14.03 -7.07 8.30
C GLN A 42 -13.20 -6.60 9.50
N ARG A 43 -11.87 -6.68 9.40
CA ARG A 43 -10.94 -6.26 10.47
C ARG A 43 -11.06 -4.79 10.81
N GLU A 44 -11.20 -3.93 9.79
CA GLU A 44 -11.12 -2.48 9.92
C GLU A 44 -12.50 -1.82 10.01
N GLY A 45 -13.58 -2.61 9.96
CA GLY A 45 -14.96 -2.10 10.00
C GLY A 45 -15.32 -1.25 8.77
N MET A 46 -14.83 -1.64 7.61
CA MET A 46 -14.99 -0.92 6.33
C MET A 46 -15.82 -1.74 5.34
N SER A 47 -16.39 -1.09 4.33
CA SER A 47 -16.96 -1.81 3.18
C SER A 47 -15.86 -2.31 2.24
N LEU A 48 -16.17 -3.36 1.46
CA LEU A 48 -15.25 -3.87 0.44
C LEU A 48 -14.89 -2.79 -0.60
N GLU A 49 -15.84 -1.93 -0.95
CA GLU A 49 -15.65 -0.80 -1.86
C GLU A 49 -14.65 0.22 -1.29
N GLN A 50 -14.77 0.59 -0.01
CA GLN A 50 -13.81 1.49 0.63
C GLN A 50 -12.38 0.91 0.64
N VAL A 51 -12.25 -0.41 0.85
CA VAL A 51 -10.95 -1.09 0.77
C VAL A 51 -10.39 -1.01 -0.66
N GLN A 52 -11.22 -1.25 -1.68
CA GLN A 52 -10.81 -1.14 -3.09
C GLN A 52 -10.38 0.29 -3.44
N ASP A 53 -11.12 1.30 -3.01
CA ASP A 53 -10.78 2.71 -3.24
C ASP A 53 -9.44 3.09 -2.61
N HIS A 54 -9.23 2.69 -1.35
CA HIS A 54 -7.95 2.92 -0.68
C HIS A 54 -6.80 2.19 -1.35
N MET A 55 -7.02 0.97 -1.83
CA MET A 55 -6.00 0.26 -2.59
C MET A 55 -5.69 0.95 -3.91
N LEU A 56 -6.71 1.42 -4.64
CA LEU A 56 -6.54 2.14 -5.90
C LEU A 56 -5.72 3.42 -5.70
N ILE A 57 -5.99 4.15 -4.62
CA ILE A 57 -5.20 5.32 -4.20
C ILE A 57 -3.75 4.90 -3.95
N ALA A 58 -3.54 3.80 -3.21
CA ALA A 58 -2.19 3.32 -2.90
C ALA A 58 -1.39 2.99 -4.16
N ILE A 59 -1.97 2.19 -5.06
CA ILE A 59 -1.34 1.77 -6.32
C ILE A 59 -1.01 2.99 -7.19
N ARG A 60 -1.91 3.98 -7.30
CA ARG A 60 -1.68 5.19 -8.08
C ARG A 60 -0.49 6.01 -7.57
N ILE A 61 -0.38 6.17 -6.26
CA ILE A 61 0.72 6.92 -5.64
C ILE A 61 2.02 6.14 -5.82
N ILE A 62 2.03 4.85 -5.50
CA ILE A 62 3.24 4.01 -5.64
C ILE A 62 3.72 3.99 -7.09
N ALA A 63 2.83 3.76 -8.05
CA ALA A 63 3.19 3.74 -9.47
C ALA A 63 3.77 5.07 -9.94
N ARG A 64 3.27 6.20 -9.44
CA ARG A 64 3.78 7.54 -9.79
C ARG A 64 5.20 7.78 -9.26
N GLU A 65 5.51 7.30 -8.06
CA GLU A 65 6.80 7.54 -7.41
C GLU A 65 7.89 6.53 -7.84
N MET A 66 7.46 5.38 -8.35
CA MET A 66 8.36 4.34 -8.86
C MET A 66 8.77 4.55 -10.33
N GLN A 67 8.13 5.49 -11.05
CA GLN A 67 8.56 5.93 -12.38
C GLN A 67 9.93 6.64 -12.32
#